data_AF-A0A9P1AIH0-F1
#
_entry.id   AF-A0A9P1AIH0-F1
#
_cell.length_a   1.000
_cell.length_b   1.000
_cell.length_c   1.000
_cell.angle_alpha   90.00
_cell.angle_beta   90.00
_cell.angle_gamma   90.00
#
_symmetry.space_group_name_H-M   'P 1'
#
loop_
_entity.id
_entity.type
_entity.pdbx_description
1 polymer ?
#
loop_
_entity_poly.entity_id
_entity_poly.type
_entity_poly.pdbx_seq_one_letter_code
_entity_poly.pdbx_strand_id
1 'polypeptide(L)'
;MLRANTVPVFFRDYVNGQFNQTRRQQRTHDDVQPAKARKVAEGSFVGCSSVAPATTSDAFVVTRSFEFYLKRFLANLLRLRRVIGLVDMDCFYAQVEQRENPELWGKPVIVVQHSRQGVAGGILAVSYEARAFGVKRGQSVVEAKMKCSHLKVCHVPIGEYADKADIQKYRNASAEVFNVLNNFDSSIVIEKASVDEAFLDLTTFVEQNINKWGGDNFTSKSLLPMIPSSHVASGVDAKETDIERRQHLSAFIEACQTDDEQRRLLIAAITIEDIRKRIHEATQFYCSAGIGNNKMMAKLVCARHKPRQQTIVPWQYTKEILKMTPIGDVRGFGGKLGNRIQEKLNVKYMGDILSVNDSWLIESFPDQHEWLRALAKTFPDGVP
;
A
#
# COMPACT_ATOMS: atom_id res chain seq x y z
N MET A 1 -2.08 43.90 16.31
CA MET A 1 -1.10 43.36 15.35
C MET A 1 -0.74 41.96 15.84
N LEU A 2 -1.48 40.96 15.39
CA LEU A 2 -1.16 39.53 15.47
C LEU A 2 -2.00 38.95 14.33
N ARG A 3 -1.36 38.79 13.17
CA ARG A 3 -2.01 38.30 11.96
C ARG A 3 -2.24 36.80 12.15
N ALA A 4 -3.50 36.40 11.99
CA ALA A 4 -3.85 35.05 11.60
C ALA A 4 -3.17 34.75 10.27
N ASN A 5 -2.18 33.85 10.27
CA ASN A 5 -1.64 33.32 9.03
C ASN A 5 -2.65 32.32 8.46
N THR A 6 -3.31 32.79 7.42
CA THR A 6 -3.94 32.03 6.34
C THR A 6 -3.24 30.70 6.08
N VAL A 7 -3.98 29.60 6.27
CA VAL A 7 -3.67 28.29 5.69
C VAL A 7 -3.90 28.38 4.18
N PRO A 8 -2.91 28.05 3.32
CA PRO A 8 -3.15 27.95 1.88
C PRO A 8 -4.02 26.72 1.59
N VAL A 9 -5.14 26.96 0.91
CA VAL A 9 -5.99 25.94 0.30
C VAL A 9 -5.22 25.30 -0.86
N PHE A 10 -4.50 24.20 -0.63
CA PHE A 10 -3.99 23.32 -1.69
C PHE A 10 -3.71 21.91 -1.16
N PHE A 11 -4.75 21.17 -0.80
CA PHE A 11 -4.70 19.71 -0.65
C PHE A 11 -6.08 19.13 -0.97
N ARG A 12 -6.49 19.21 -2.23
CA ARG A 12 -7.69 18.49 -2.70
C ARG A 12 -7.59 17.80 -4.07
N ASP A 13 -6.49 17.97 -4.79
CA ASP A 13 -6.42 17.53 -6.19
C ASP A 13 -5.41 16.41 -6.49
N TYR A 14 -5.11 15.54 -5.52
CA TYR A 14 -4.32 14.32 -5.78
C TYR A 14 -5.11 13.00 -5.73
N VAL A 15 -6.43 13.06 -5.52
CA VAL A 15 -7.26 11.84 -5.40
C VAL A 15 -8.26 11.64 -6.54
N ASN A 16 -8.55 12.63 -7.39
CA ASN A 16 -9.51 12.44 -8.49
C ASN A 16 -8.95 12.90 -9.84
N GLY A 17 -8.43 11.95 -10.61
CA GLY A 17 -8.20 12.15 -12.04
C GLY A 17 -9.53 12.07 -12.81
N GLN A 18 -10.09 13.23 -13.19
CA GLN A 18 -11.03 13.31 -14.31
C GLN A 18 -10.79 14.58 -15.14
N PHE A 19 -10.63 14.35 -16.44
CA PHE A 19 -10.69 15.33 -17.52
C PHE A 19 -12.11 15.91 -17.66
N ASN A 20 -12.27 17.23 -17.80
CA ASN A 20 -12.93 17.85 -18.97
C ASN A 20 -12.98 19.40 -18.95
N GLN A 21 -12.40 19.96 -20.03
CA GLN A 21 -12.76 21.12 -20.87
C GLN A 21 -13.69 22.27 -20.40
N THR A 22 -13.12 23.49 -20.49
CA THR A 22 -13.65 24.79 -21.02
C THR A 22 -14.96 25.41 -20.49
N ARG A 23 -14.87 26.65 -19.95
CA ARG A 23 -15.41 27.88 -20.59
C ARG A 23 -15.04 29.18 -19.83
N ARG A 24 -14.88 30.25 -20.63
CA ARG A 24 -14.58 31.67 -20.30
C ARG A 24 -15.71 32.40 -19.57
N GLN A 25 -15.36 33.42 -18.76
CA GLN A 25 -15.84 34.85 -18.77
C GLN A 25 -15.40 35.53 -17.44
N GLN A 26 -14.51 36.54 -17.41
CA GLN A 26 -14.66 38.01 -17.65
C GLN A 26 -15.52 38.80 -16.64
N ARG A 27 -14.89 39.86 -16.06
CA ARG A 27 -15.39 41.19 -15.56
C ARG A 27 -15.14 41.48 -14.06
N THR A 28 -14.18 42.35 -13.69
CA THR A 28 -14.10 43.84 -13.62
C THR A 28 -14.53 44.44 -12.26
N HIS A 29 -13.53 44.93 -11.51
CA HIS A 29 -13.32 46.29 -10.96
C HIS A 29 -14.37 47.05 -10.11
N ASP A 30 -13.81 47.81 -9.15
CA ASP A 30 -14.30 48.99 -8.40
C ASP A 30 -15.09 48.71 -7.09
N ASP A 31 -14.98 49.40 -5.94
CA ASP A 31 -14.22 50.61 -5.55
C ASP A 31 -14.31 50.83 -4.00
N VAL A 32 -13.45 51.72 -3.47
CA VAL A 32 -13.69 52.66 -2.33
C VAL A 32 -13.56 52.22 -0.83
N GLN A 33 -12.61 52.89 -0.14
CA GLN A 33 -12.36 53.07 1.32
C GLN A 33 -13.33 54.12 1.97
N PRO A 34 -13.20 54.71 3.20
CA PRO A 34 -12.18 54.59 4.28
C PRO A 34 -12.64 54.64 5.79
N ALA A 35 -11.70 54.25 6.65
CA ALA A 35 -11.17 54.92 7.88
C ALA A 35 -11.88 54.98 9.27
N LYS A 36 -10.95 55.05 10.26
CA LYS A 36 -10.98 55.60 11.66
C LYS A 36 -11.14 54.56 12.78
N ALA A 37 -10.47 54.62 13.94
CA ALA A 37 -9.30 55.35 14.44
C ALA A 37 -8.84 54.65 15.74
N ARG A 38 -7.55 54.77 16.09
CA ARG A 38 -6.89 54.28 17.32
C ARG A 38 -7.26 55.12 18.55
N LYS A 39 -7.23 54.50 19.74
CA LYS A 39 -6.77 55.14 20.99
C LYS A 39 -5.97 54.14 21.85
N VAL A 40 -4.96 54.68 22.50
CA VAL A 40 -3.90 54.07 23.32
C VAL A 40 -4.22 54.32 24.79
N ALA A 41 -3.83 53.42 25.70
CA ALA A 41 -3.56 53.77 27.10
C ALA A 41 -2.60 52.75 27.76
N GLU A 42 -1.65 53.29 28.52
CA GLU A 42 -0.58 52.65 29.29
C GLU A 42 -1.03 52.32 30.74
N GLY A 43 -0.27 51.44 31.43
CA GLY A 43 0.19 51.74 32.80
C GLY A 43 -0.47 51.08 34.04
N SER A 44 0.30 50.15 34.64
CA SER A 44 0.56 49.92 36.09
C SER A 44 -0.47 49.34 37.09
N PHE A 45 -0.11 48.13 37.59
CA PHE A 45 0.03 47.63 38.98
C PHE A 45 -0.95 47.99 40.13
N VAL A 46 -1.44 46.92 40.81
CA VAL A 46 -1.40 46.58 42.26
C VAL A 46 -2.68 45.79 42.67
N GLY A 47 -2.53 44.71 43.44
CA GLY A 47 -3.52 44.36 44.47
C GLY A 47 -4.06 42.93 44.48
N CYS A 48 -4.06 42.31 45.65
CA CYS A 48 -4.30 40.89 45.94
C CYS A 48 -5.79 40.50 46.05
N SER A 49 -6.02 39.19 46.02
CA SER A 49 -7.14 38.43 46.63
C SER A 49 -8.55 38.51 46.02
N SER A 50 -8.95 37.44 45.33
CA SER A 50 -10.05 36.55 45.75
C SER A 50 -10.24 35.44 44.71
N VAL A 51 -10.32 34.20 45.17
CA VAL A 51 -10.62 33.02 44.34
C VAL A 51 -12.11 33.12 43.96
N ALA A 52 -12.38 33.40 42.69
CA ALA A 52 -13.73 33.26 42.12
C ALA A 52 -13.92 31.81 41.64
N PRO A 53 -15.11 31.20 41.85
CA PRO A 53 -15.36 29.82 41.43
C PRO A 53 -15.31 29.73 39.90
N ALA A 54 -14.65 28.68 39.39
CA ALA A 54 -14.55 28.42 37.96
C ALA A 54 -15.94 28.46 37.33
N THR A 55 -16.14 29.43 36.44
CA THR A 55 -17.39 29.59 35.71
C THR A 55 -17.60 28.40 34.77
N THR A 56 -18.87 28.06 34.51
CA THR A 56 -19.32 26.93 33.68
C THR A 56 -18.74 26.90 32.25
N SER A 57 -18.04 27.95 31.80
CA SER A 57 -17.31 27.96 30.53
C SER A 57 -16.00 27.18 30.56
N ASP A 58 -15.30 27.09 31.70
CA ASP A 58 -14.01 26.38 31.78
C ASP A 58 -14.19 24.86 31.74
N ALA A 59 -15.26 24.34 32.34
CA ALA A 59 -15.63 22.93 32.22
C ALA A 59 -16.01 22.54 30.77
N PHE A 60 -16.52 23.47 29.97
CA PHE A 60 -16.94 23.24 28.58
C PHE A 60 -15.75 23.23 27.59
N VAL A 61 -14.69 23.99 27.89
CA VAL A 61 -13.44 24.02 27.09
C VAL A 61 -12.55 22.80 27.39
N VAL A 62 -12.50 22.35 28.65
CA VAL A 62 -11.75 21.15 29.05
C VAL A 62 -12.39 19.87 28.50
N THR A 63 -13.72 19.77 28.46
CA THR A 63 -14.43 18.60 27.93
C THR A 63 -14.28 18.43 26.42
N ARG A 64 -14.35 19.51 25.63
CA ARG A 64 -14.09 19.44 24.17
C ARG A 64 -12.65 19.07 23.84
N SER A 65 -11.68 19.55 24.63
CA SER A 65 -10.27 19.19 24.46
C SER A 65 -10.03 17.72 24.82
N PHE A 66 -10.57 17.25 25.95
CA PHE A 66 -10.45 15.85 26.35
C PHE A 66 -11.15 14.90 25.37
N GLU A 67 -12.33 15.24 24.86
CA GLU A 67 -13.02 14.43 23.85
C GLU A 67 -12.24 14.39 22.52
N PHE A 68 -11.61 15.50 22.11
CA PHE A 68 -10.72 15.54 20.96
C PHE A 68 -9.48 14.66 21.17
N TYR A 69 -8.82 14.77 22.33
CA TYR A 69 -7.67 13.94 22.68
C TYR A 69 -8.05 12.47 22.81
N LEU A 70 -9.21 12.15 23.39
CA LEU A 70 -9.72 10.80 23.53
C LEU A 70 -10.12 10.22 22.17
N LYS A 71 -10.81 10.97 21.31
CA LYS A 71 -11.09 10.55 19.93
C LYS A 71 -9.81 10.34 19.13
N ARG A 72 -8.80 11.18 19.31
CA ARG A 72 -7.51 11.05 18.61
C ARG A 72 -6.67 9.91 19.18
N PHE A 73 -6.73 9.68 20.49
CA PHE A 73 -6.11 8.54 21.18
C PHE A 73 -6.77 7.22 20.78
N LEU A 74 -8.11 7.17 20.80
CA LEU A 74 -8.90 6.03 20.32
C LEU A 74 -8.72 5.82 18.82
N ALA A 75 -8.69 6.86 17.99
CA ALA A 75 -8.39 6.74 16.57
C ALA A 75 -6.97 6.24 16.32
N ASN A 76 -5.98 6.62 17.15
CA ASN A 76 -4.64 6.07 17.09
C ASN A 76 -4.59 4.61 17.56
N LEU A 77 -5.32 4.26 18.63
CA LEU A 77 -5.49 2.88 19.09
C LEU A 77 -6.20 1.98 18.07
N LEU A 78 -7.20 2.51 17.37
CA LEU A 78 -7.91 1.83 16.28
C LEU A 78 -7.03 1.75 15.03
N ARG A 79 -6.21 2.77 14.74
CA ARG A 79 -5.23 2.76 13.63
C ARG A 79 -4.13 1.72 13.82
N LEU A 80 -3.80 1.35 15.06
CA LEU A 80 -2.85 0.28 15.38
C LEU A 80 -3.41 -1.12 15.11
N ARG A 81 -4.72 -1.26 14.84
CA ARG A 81 -5.40 -2.56 14.65
C ARG A 81 -5.86 -2.86 13.23
N ARG A 82 -5.50 -2.02 12.25
CA ARG A 82 -5.89 -2.27 10.86
C ARG A 82 -5.26 -3.57 10.37
N VAL A 83 -6.02 -4.34 9.61
CA VAL A 83 -5.53 -5.53 8.90
C VAL A 83 -5.73 -5.31 7.42
N ILE A 84 -4.63 -5.07 6.72
CA ILE A 84 -4.61 -4.71 5.30
C ILE A 84 -3.98 -5.85 4.51
N GLY A 85 -4.73 -6.36 3.54
CA GLY A 85 -4.24 -7.23 2.48
C GLY A 85 -3.92 -6.44 1.22
N LEU A 86 -2.95 -6.93 0.45
CA LEU A 86 -2.80 -6.62 -0.98
C LEU A 86 -2.87 -7.93 -1.75
N VAL A 87 -3.73 -8.01 -2.75
CA VAL A 87 -3.74 -9.08 -3.75
C VAL A 87 -3.19 -8.52 -5.06
N ASP A 88 -2.23 -9.22 -5.66
CA ASP A 88 -1.54 -8.83 -6.90
C ASP A 88 -1.38 -10.05 -7.82
N MET A 89 -1.91 -9.95 -9.04
CA MET A 89 -1.89 -11.05 -9.99
C MET A 89 -0.48 -11.34 -10.51
N ASP A 90 -0.10 -12.62 -10.51
CA ASP A 90 1.23 -13.04 -10.94
C ASP A 90 1.42 -12.83 -12.44
N CYS A 91 2.42 -12.05 -12.86
CA CYS A 91 2.70 -11.74 -14.27
C CYS A 91 1.44 -11.56 -15.15
N PHE A 92 0.48 -10.75 -14.68
CA PHE A 92 -0.92 -10.75 -15.11
C PHE A 92 -1.16 -10.92 -16.62
N TYR A 93 -0.59 -10.07 -17.46
CA TYR A 93 -0.83 -10.13 -18.91
C TYR A 93 -0.33 -11.46 -19.50
N ALA A 94 0.77 -12.03 -19.02
CA ALA A 94 1.23 -13.33 -19.48
C ALA A 94 0.24 -14.44 -19.10
N GLN A 95 -0.38 -14.38 -17.90
CA GLN A 95 -1.42 -15.34 -17.52
C GLN A 95 -2.69 -15.20 -18.38
N VAL A 96 -3.05 -13.97 -18.78
CA VAL A 96 -4.17 -13.76 -19.71
C VAL A 96 -3.89 -14.45 -21.06
N GLU A 97 -2.67 -14.30 -21.60
CA GLU A 97 -2.28 -15.02 -22.83
C GLU A 97 -2.23 -16.54 -22.63
N GLN A 98 -1.73 -17.01 -21.49
CA GLN A 98 -1.65 -18.44 -21.17
C GLN A 98 -3.04 -19.07 -20.98
N ARG A 99 -4.02 -18.31 -20.49
CA ARG A 99 -5.42 -18.74 -20.43
C ARG A 99 -6.02 -18.89 -21.83
N GLU A 100 -5.78 -17.93 -22.73
CA GLU A 100 -6.29 -17.98 -24.11
C GLU A 100 -5.60 -19.06 -24.95
N ASN A 101 -4.32 -19.33 -24.70
CA ASN A 101 -3.57 -20.42 -25.32
C ASN A 101 -2.94 -21.32 -24.24
N PRO A 102 -3.66 -22.37 -23.79
CA PRO A 102 -3.20 -23.23 -22.70
C PRO A 102 -1.85 -23.92 -22.92
N GLU A 103 -1.40 -24.07 -24.16
CA GLU A 103 -0.06 -24.61 -24.44
C GLU A 103 1.07 -23.72 -23.92
N LEU A 104 0.79 -22.46 -23.57
CA LEU A 104 1.78 -21.51 -23.07
C LEU A 104 2.04 -21.63 -21.56
N TRP A 105 1.22 -22.37 -20.81
CA TRP A 105 1.49 -22.65 -19.40
C TRP A 105 2.81 -23.40 -19.24
N GLY A 106 3.63 -22.98 -18.27
CA GLY A 106 4.95 -23.58 -18.02
C GLY A 106 6.02 -23.24 -19.07
N LYS A 107 5.73 -22.36 -20.03
CA LYS A 107 6.68 -21.89 -21.05
C LYS A 107 7.15 -20.47 -20.76
N PRO A 108 8.38 -20.08 -21.17
CA PRO A 108 8.83 -18.71 -21.08
C PRO A 108 8.04 -17.84 -22.07
N VAL A 109 7.14 -17.02 -21.54
CA VAL A 109 6.24 -16.10 -22.26
C VAL A 109 6.57 -14.65 -21.92
N ILE A 110 6.55 -13.79 -22.94
CA ILE A 110 6.49 -12.32 -22.80
C ILE A 110 5.28 -11.77 -23.53
N VAL A 111 4.75 -10.66 -23.01
CA VAL A 111 3.72 -9.87 -23.68
C VAL A 111 4.31 -8.55 -24.13
N VAL A 112 4.15 -8.22 -25.40
CA VAL A 112 4.75 -7.04 -26.04
C VAL A 112 3.69 -6.14 -26.61
N GLN A 113 3.87 -4.83 -26.47
CA GLN A 113 3.06 -3.86 -27.18
C GLN A 113 3.55 -3.77 -28.64
N HIS A 114 2.64 -3.68 -29.61
CA HIS A 114 3.03 -3.22 -30.94
C HIS A 114 3.52 -1.76 -30.86
N SER A 115 4.59 -1.42 -31.58
CA SER A 115 5.00 -0.02 -31.72
C SER A 115 4.64 0.52 -33.10
N ARG A 116 4.50 1.86 -33.19
CA ARG A 116 4.31 2.58 -34.44
C ARG A 116 5.56 2.41 -35.32
N GLN A 117 5.37 2.27 -36.63
CA GLN A 117 6.45 2.34 -37.63
C GLN A 117 7.53 1.23 -37.56
N GLY A 118 7.12 -0.03 -37.39
CA GLY A 118 8.02 -1.18 -37.62
C GLY A 118 9.05 -1.48 -36.51
N VAL A 119 9.11 -0.67 -35.45
CA VAL A 119 9.90 -0.99 -34.25
C VAL A 119 9.07 -1.89 -33.33
N ALA A 120 9.66 -2.94 -32.74
CA ALA A 120 8.97 -3.75 -31.75
C ALA A 120 8.81 -2.95 -30.44
N GLY A 121 7.60 -2.87 -29.89
CA GLY A 121 7.37 -2.12 -28.67
C GLY A 121 7.98 -2.82 -27.45
N GLY A 122 8.02 -2.09 -26.33
CA GLY A 122 8.58 -2.62 -25.09
C GLY A 122 7.83 -3.83 -24.56
N ILE A 123 8.56 -4.72 -23.88
CA ILE A 123 7.96 -5.83 -23.12
C ILE A 123 7.14 -5.25 -21.97
N LEU A 124 5.85 -5.61 -21.92
CA LEU A 124 4.88 -5.20 -20.90
C LEU A 124 4.85 -6.16 -19.71
N ALA A 125 4.89 -7.47 -19.99
CA ALA A 125 4.86 -8.51 -18.97
C ALA A 125 5.82 -9.66 -19.30
N VAL A 126 6.33 -10.29 -18.25
CA VAL A 126 7.29 -11.40 -18.31
C VAL A 126 6.82 -12.47 -17.33
N SER A 127 6.57 -13.66 -17.85
CA SER A 127 6.29 -14.89 -17.07
C SER A 127 7.45 -15.25 -16.14
N TYR A 128 7.20 -16.00 -15.08
CA TYR A 128 8.25 -16.40 -14.14
C TYR A 128 9.28 -17.32 -14.80
N GLU A 129 8.86 -18.17 -15.73
CA GLU A 129 9.71 -19.03 -16.55
C GLU A 129 10.68 -18.20 -17.39
N ALA A 130 10.21 -17.09 -18.00
CA ALA A 130 11.10 -16.18 -18.73
C ALA A 130 12.03 -15.37 -17.80
N ARG A 131 11.56 -14.99 -16.59
CA ARG A 131 12.40 -14.30 -15.60
C ARG A 131 13.56 -15.16 -15.12
N ALA A 132 13.41 -16.48 -15.07
CA ALA A 132 14.49 -17.41 -14.73
C ALA A 132 15.69 -17.32 -15.70
N PHE A 133 15.45 -16.94 -16.96
CA PHE A 133 16.50 -16.63 -17.94
C PHE A 133 17.02 -15.19 -17.85
N GLY A 134 16.60 -14.42 -16.84
CA GLY A 134 17.00 -13.03 -16.66
C GLY A 134 16.30 -12.03 -17.59
N VAL A 135 15.21 -12.43 -18.26
CA VAL A 135 14.37 -11.52 -19.05
C VAL A 135 13.65 -10.54 -18.13
N LYS A 136 13.67 -9.25 -18.46
CA LYS A 136 13.08 -8.17 -17.66
C LYS A 136 12.11 -7.34 -18.49
N ARG A 137 11.12 -6.75 -17.81
CA ARG A 137 10.23 -5.74 -18.40
C ARG A 137 11.06 -4.56 -18.90
N GLY A 138 10.61 -3.93 -19.99
CA GLY A 138 11.30 -2.78 -20.60
C GLY A 138 12.47 -3.13 -21.53
N GLN A 139 12.92 -4.39 -21.56
CA GLN A 139 13.87 -4.85 -22.58
C GLN A 139 13.21 -4.94 -23.96
N SER A 140 14.03 -4.92 -25.01
CA SER A 140 13.60 -5.26 -26.37
C SER A 140 13.40 -6.77 -26.53
N VAL A 141 12.59 -7.17 -27.52
CA VAL A 141 12.39 -8.58 -27.87
C VAL A 141 13.71 -9.25 -28.28
N VAL A 142 14.60 -8.51 -28.95
CA VAL A 142 15.89 -9.03 -29.40
C VAL A 142 16.77 -9.38 -28.19
N GLU A 143 16.92 -8.47 -27.22
CA GLU A 143 17.67 -8.74 -25.98
C GLU A 143 17.06 -9.89 -25.18
N ALA A 144 15.73 -9.98 -25.12
CA ALA A 144 15.06 -11.08 -24.44
C ALA A 144 15.31 -12.43 -25.13
N LYS A 145 15.29 -12.47 -26.47
CA LYS A 145 15.59 -13.68 -27.25
C LYS A 145 17.05 -14.11 -27.18
N MET A 146 17.99 -13.17 -26.99
CA MET A 146 19.40 -13.53 -26.70
C MET A 146 19.54 -14.30 -25.39
N LYS A 147 18.71 -13.97 -24.38
CA LYS A 147 18.70 -14.67 -23.08
C LYS A 147 17.92 -15.97 -23.11
N CYS A 148 16.86 -16.05 -23.93
CA CYS A 148 15.99 -17.21 -24.07
C CYS A 148 15.58 -17.39 -25.54
N SER A 149 16.28 -18.26 -26.27
CA SER A 149 16.06 -18.45 -27.71
C SER A 149 14.69 -19.06 -28.05
N HIS A 150 14.09 -19.81 -27.13
CA HIS A 150 12.79 -20.47 -27.27
C HIS A 150 11.63 -19.66 -26.66
N LEU A 151 11.86 -18.38 -26.36
CA LEU A 151 10.88 -17.45 -25.78
C LEU A 151 9.64 -17.32 -26.67
N LYS A 152 8.46 -17.44 -26.05
CA LYS A 152 7.16 -17.23 -26.67
C LYS A 152 6.77 -15.75 -26.56
N VAL A 153 6.44 -15.14 -27.69
CA VAL A 153 6.12 -13.73 -27.78
C VAL A 153 4.65 -13.58 -28.11
N CYS A 154 3.89 -13.03 -27.17
CA CYS A 154 2.49 -12.68 -27.36
C CYS A 154 2.38 -11.18 -27.62
N HIS A 155 1.70 -10.81 -28.69
CA HIS A 155 1.54 -9.42 -29.06
C HIS A 155 0.17 -8.90 -28.64
N VAL A 156 0.13 -7.76 -27.96
CA VAL A 156 -1.13 -7.06 -27.67
C VAL A 156 -1.79 -6.68 -29.00
N PRO A 157 -3.07 -7.01 -29.25
CA PRO A 157 -3.74 -6.66 -30.50
C PRO A 157 -3.70 -5.16 -30.80
N ILE A 158 -3.72 -4.80 -32.08
CA ILE A 158 -3.86 -3.40 -32.52
C ILE A 158 -5.35 -3.06 -32.49
N GLY A 159 -5.71 -1.94 -31.88
CA GLY A 159 -7.11 -1.51 -31.80
C GLY A 159 -7.64 -0.95 -33.12
N GLU A 160 -8.93 -0.61 -33.12
CA GLU A 160 -9.65 -0.03 -34.26
C GLU A 160 -8.95 1.21 -34.84
N TYR A 161 -8.32 2.00 -33.97
CA TYR A 161 -7.38 3.03 -34.37
C TYR A 161 -5.97 2.43 -34.39
N ALA A 162 -5.35 2.43 -35.58
CA ALA A 162 -4.02 1.86 -35.85
C ALA A 162 -2.89 2.38 -34.95
N ASP A 163 -3.17 3.38 -34.12
CA ASP A 163 -2.24 4.10 -33.28
C ASP A 163 -2.37 3.75 -31.77
N LYS A 164 -3.28 2.82 -31.40
CA LYS A 164 -3.54 2.37 -30.02
C LYS A 164 -3.54 0.85 -29.89
N ALA A 165 -2.98 0.37 -28.77
CA ALA A 165 -3.05 -1.04 -28.38
C ALA A 165 -4.44 -1.37 -27.83
N ASP A 166 -5.04 -2.46 -28.28
CA ASP A 166 -6.27 -3.00 -27.70
C ASP A 166 -5.93 -3.83 -26.45
N ILE A 167 -6.21 -3.23 -25.29
CA ILE A 167 -6.00 -3.85 -23.99
C ILE A 167 -7.31 -4.36 -23.37
N GLN A 168 -8.40 -4.44 -24.15
CA GLN A 168 -9.72 -4.75 -23.63
C GLN A 168 -9.77 -6.15 -23.01
N LYS A 169 -9.08 -7.14 -23.59
CA LYS A 169 -9.01 -8.49 -23.02
C LYS A 169 -8.41 -8.51 -21.61
N TYR A 170 -7.35 -7.73 -21.35
CA TYR A 170 -6.76 -7.63 -20.01
C TYR A 170 -7.67 -6.87 -19.04
N ARG A 171 -8.43 -5.88 -19.53
CA ARG A 171 -9.44 -5.17 -18.72
C ARG A 171 -10.61 -6.09 -18.35
N ASN A 172 -11.06 -6.95 -19.26
CA ASN A 172 -12.10 -7.93 -18.99
C ASN A 172 -11.62 -8.96 -17.96
N ALA A 173 -10.40 -9.50 -18.15
CA ALA A 173 -9.76 -10.38 -17.17
C ALA A 173 -9.63 -9.72 -15.78
N SER A 174 -9.29 -8.43 -15.73
CA SER A 174 -9.27 -7.65 -14.48
C SER A 174 -10.66 -7.61 -13.84
N ALA A 175 -11.71 -7.29 -14.63
CA ALA A 175 -13.08 -7.24 -14.15
C ALA A 175 -13.56 -8.58 -13.55
N GLU A 176 -13.16 -9.71 -14.13
CA GLU A 176 -13.45 -11.04 -13.58
C GLU A 176 -12.83 -11.23 -12.17
N VAL A 177 -11.56 -10.84 -11.99
CA VAL A 177 -10.89 -10.89 -10.68
C VAL A 177 -11.58 -9.98 -9.66
N PHE A 178 -11.87 -8.73 -10.04
CA PHE A 178 -12.55 -7.78 -9.16
C PHE A 178 -13.99 -8.22 -8.83
N ASN A 179 -14.65 -8.96 -9.72
CA ASN A 179 -15.96 -9.54 -9.43
C ASN A 179 -15.86 -10.60 -8.30
N VAL A 180 -14.82 -11.43 -8.27
CA VAL A 180 -14.58 -12.36 -7.15
C VAL A 180 -14.33 -11.59 -5.85
N LEU A 181 -13.48 -10.57 -5.89
CA LEU A 181 -13.15 -9.77 -4.70
C LEU A 181 -14.39 -9.06 -4.13
N ASN A 182 -15.18 -8.38 -4.98
CA ASN A 182 -16.34 -7.61 -4.53
C ASN A 182 -17.50 -8.47 -4.01
N ASN A 183 -17.57 -9.75 -4.43
CA ASN A 183 -18.62 -10.68 -4.00
C ASN A 183 -18.16 -11.65 -2.89
N PHE A 184 -16.95 -11.47 -2.33
CA PHE A 184 -16.44 -12.37 -1.31
C PHE A 184 -17.15 -12.20 0.04
N ASP A 185 -17.10 -10.99 0.61
CA ASP A 185 -17.78 -10.62 1.85
C ASP A 185 -17.94 -9.09 1.94
N SER A 186 -19.13 -8.61 2.28
CA SER A 186 -19.43 -7.17 2.32
C SER A 186 -18.69 -6.38 3.41
N SER A 187 -18.10 -7.07 4.39
CA SER A 187 -17.31 -6.45 5.47
C SER A 187 -15.84 -6.23 5.08
N ILE A 188 -15.41 -6.70 3.91
CA ILE A 188 -14.08 -6.45 3.36
C ILE A 188 -14.17 -5.29 2.37
N VAL A 189 -13.46 -4.19 2.66
CA VAL A 189 -13.45 -3.03 1.75
C VAL A 189 -12.36 -3.20 0.70
N ILE A 190 -12.75 -3.19 -0.57
CA ILE A 190 -11.84 -3.35 -1.71
C ILE A 190 -11.48 -1.98 -2.30
N GLU A 191 -10.19 -1.72 -2.46
CA GLU A 191 -9.66 -0.58 -3.21
C GLU A 191 -8.83 -1.06 -4.41
N LYS A 192 -9.30 -0.74 -5.62
CA LYS A 192 -8.56 -1.00 -6.86
C LYS A 192 -7.34 -0.10 -6.95
N ALA A 193 -6.14 -0.69 -6.87
CA ALA A 193 -4.87 0.05 -6.95
C ALA A 193 -4.30 0.10 -8.39
N SER A 194 -4.52 -0.94 -9.19
CA SER A 194 -4.13 -1.02 -10.60
C SER A 194 -5.08 -1.94 -11.40
N VAL A 195 -4.68 -2.34 -12.60
CA VAL A 195 -5.41 -3.34 -13.39
C VAL A 195 -5.39 -4.74 -12.73
N ASP A 196 -4.37 -5.04 -11.96
CA ASP A 196 -4.06 -6.36 -11.40
C ASP A 196 -3.78 -6.36 -9.89
N GLU A 197 -3.94 -5.22 -9.22
CA GLU A 197 -3.71 -5.05 -7.79
C GLU A 197 -4.93 -4.46 -7.08
N ALA A 198 -5.25 -5.03 -5.90
CA ALA A 198 -6.29 -4.54 -5.01
C ALA A 198 -5.84 -4.55 -3.55
N PHE A 199 -6.07 -3.45 -2.83
CA PHE A 199 -5.99 -3.43 -1.37
C PHE A 199 -7.31 -3.92 -0.78
N LEU A 200 -7.21 -4.71 0.28
CA LEU A 200 -8.32 -5.24 1.05
C LEU A 200 -8.18 -4.72 2.48
N ASP A 201 -9.15 -3.95 2.96
CA ASP A 201 -9.27 -3.70 4.40
C ASP A 201 -10.11 -4.82 5.02
N LEU A 202 -9.45 -5.73 5.73
CA LEU A 202 -10.07 -6.88 6.38
C LEU A 202 -10.42 -6.60 7.85
N THR A 203 -10.22 -5.37 8.34
CA THR A 203 -10.31 -5.07 9.77
C THR A 203 -11.68 -5.46 10.35
N THR A 204 -12.78 -5.04 9.71
CA THR A 204 -14.13 -5.38 10.17
C THR A 204 -14.42 -6.88 10.08
N PHE A 205 -14.06 -7.52 8.97
CA PHE A 205 -14.21 -8.96 8.79
C PHE A 205 -13.49 -9.76 9.90
N VAL A 206 -12.25 -9.39 10.19
CA VAL A 206 -11.43 -10.06 11.19
C VAL A 206 -12.04 -9.90 12.59
N GLU A 207 -12.45 -8.69 12.98
CA GLU A 207 -13.07 -8.45 14.30
C GLU A 207 -14.38 -9.24 14.49
N GLN A 208 -15.19 -9.37 13.44
CA GLN A 208 -16.43 -10.16 13.48
C GLN A 208 -16.17 -11.66 13.64
N ASN A 209 -14.99 -12.12 13.24
CA ASN A 209 -14.63 -13.53 13.27
C ASN A 209 -13.64 -13.87 14.39
N ILE A 210 -12.99 -12.92 15.06
CA ILE A 210 -11.92 -13.19 16.05
C ILE A 210 -12.35 -14.15 17.16
N ASN A 211 -13.59 -14.03 17.64
CA ASN A 211 -14.14 -14.91 18.68
C ASN A 211 -14.52 -16.30 18.17
N LYS A 212 -14.84 -16.45 16.88
CA LYS A 212 -15.07 -17.76 16.25
C LYS A 212 -13.76 -18.54 16.06
N TRP A 213 -12.64 -17.82 16.04
CA TRP A 213 -11.29 -18.32 15.85
C TRP A 213 -10.50 -18.42 17.18
N GLY A 214 -11.20 -18.45 18.33
CA GLY A 214 -10.62 -18.58 19.67
C GLY A 214 -11.22 -19.72 20.48
N GLY A 215 -10.38 -20.53 21.14
CA GLY A 215 -10.72 -21.70 21.95
C GLY A 215 -9.71 -22.85 21.75
N ASP A 216 -9.76 -23.89 22.58
CA ASP A 216 -8.84 -25.07 22.61
C ASP A 216 -8.79 -25.90 21.29
N ASN A 217 -9.44 -25.47 20.21
CA ASN A 217 -9.66 -26.23 18.98
C ASN A 217 -8.72 -25.90 17.80
N PHE A 218 -7.69 -25.07 17.99
CA PHE A 218 -6.85 -24.58 16.89
C PHE A 218 -5.35 -24.74 17.18
N THR A 219 -4.84 -25.96 16.95
CA THR A 219 -3.39 -26.24 17.01
C THR A 219 -2.73 -25.95 15.66
N SER A 220 -1.41 -25.70 15.65
CA SER A 220 -0.63 -25.59 14.40
C SER A 220 -0.92 -26.73 13.41
N LYS A 221 -1.14 -27.95 13.91
CA LYS A 221 -1.45 -29.13 13.08
C LYS A 221 -2.73 -28.95 12.25
N SER A 222 -3.74 -28.27 12.79
CA SER A 222 -5.01 -28.02 12.11
C SER A 222 -4.98 -26.83 11.15
N LEU A 223 -4.15 -25.82 11.46
CA LEU A 223 -4.14 -24.53 10.76
C LEU A 223 -3.12 -24.47 9.62
N LEU A 224 -1.97 -25.15 9.74
CA LEU A 224 -0.96 -25.19 8.68
C LEU A 224 -1.54 -25.62 7.31
N PRO A 225 -2.43 -26.62 7.22
CA PRO A 225 -3.08 -26.98 5.96
C PRO A 225 -4.00 -25.91 5.37
N MET A 226 -4.48 -24.96 6.18
CA MET A 226 -5.37 -23.88 5.73
C MET A 226 -4.64 -22.70 5.09
N ILE A 227 -3.32 -22.59 5.32
CA ILE A 227 -2.47 -21.51 4.80
C ILE A 227 -1.17 -22.08 4.21
N PRO A 228 -1.25 -23.06 3.28
CA PRO A 228 -0.09 -23.82 2.82
C PRO A 228 0.94 -22.95 2.09
N SER A 229 0.52 -21.82 1.51
CA SER A 229 1.36 -20.90 0.75
C SER A 229 1.79 -19.65 1.54
N SER A 230 1.58 -19.65 2.85
CA SER A 230 1.94 -18.54 3.71
C SER A 230 3.40 -18.57 4.17
N HIS A 231 3.97 -17.38 4.22
CA HIS A 231 5.27 -17.05 4.81
C HIS A 231 5.10 -16.02 5.94
N VAL A 232 6.02 -16.03 6.89
CA VAL A 232 6.08 -15.01 7.96
C VAL A 232 7.32 -14.15 7.76
N ALA A 233 7.13 -12.90 7.38
CA ALA A 233 8.20 -11.95 7.14
C ALA A 233 8.86 -11.54 8.47
N SER A 234 10.13 -11.87 8.63
CA SER A 234 10.95 -11.63 9.83
C SER A 234 12.19 -10.78 9.56
N GLY A 235 12.52 -10.54 8.29
CA GLY A 235 13.75 -9.87 7.85
C GLY A 235 14.81 -10.85 7.33
N VAL A 236 14.74 -12.12 7.73
CA VAL A 236 15.63 -13.20 7.31
C VAL A 236 14.93 -14.27 6.46
N ASP A 237 13.66 -14.06 6.15
CA ASP A 237 12.76 -14.97 5.41
C ASP A 237 13.09 -15.14 3.91
N ALA A 238 13.88 -14.23 3.33
CA ALA A 238 14.05 -14.14 1.86
C ALA A 238 14.64 -15.38 1.17
N LYS A 239 15.24 -16.32 1.91
CA LYS A 239 15.86 -17.55 1.37
C LYS A 239 15.49 -18.80 2.17
N GLU A 240 14.38 -18.77 2.89
CA GLU A 240 13.99 -19.91 3.72
C GLU A 240 13.63 -21.14 2.86
N THR A 241 13.98 -22.32 3.37
CA THR A 241 13.53 -23.61 2.86
C THR A 241 12.07 -23.87 3.25
N ASP A 242 11.40 -24.84 2.61
CA ASP A 242 10.02 -25.20 2.99
C ASP A 242 9.91 -25.68 4.45
N ILE A 243 10.97 -26.30 4.97
CA ILE A 243 11.04 -26.75 6.37
C ILE A 243 11.09 -25.55 7.31
N GLU A 244 12.00 -24.61 7.07
CA GLU A 244 12.13 -23.38 7.87
C GLU A 244 10.85 -22.55 7.81
N ARG A 245 10.27 -22.38 6.62
CA ARG A 245 8.98 -21.72 6.43
C ARG A 245 7.88 -22.32 7.30
N ARG A 246 7.73 -23.65 7.28
CA ARG A 246 6.72 -24.34 8.11
C ARG A 246 6.99 -24.21 9.61
N GLN A 247 8.26 -24.22 10.01
CA GLN A 247 8.65 -23.98 11.41
C GLN A 247 8.30 -22.56 11.86
N HIS A 248 8.63 -21.55 11.05
CA HIS A 248 8.26 -20.16 11.32
C HIS A 248 6.74 -19.97 11.37
N LEU A 249 6.01 -20.59 10.45
CA LEU A 249 4.55 -20.52 10.42
C LEU A 249 3.92 -21.21 11.64
N SER A 250 4.46 -22.35 12.06
CA SER A 250 4.02 -23.03 13.29
C SER A 250 4.27 -22.17 14.51
N ALA A 251 5.47 -21.57 14.65
CA ALA A 251 5.77 -20.67 15.75
C ALA A 251 4.85 -19.44 15.79
N PHE A 252 4.52 -18.88 14.63
CA PHE A 252 3.54 -17.81 14.49
C PHE A 252 2.13 -18.23 14.92
N ILE A 253 1.67 -19.41 14.51
CA ILE A 253 0.36 -19.94 14.91
C ILE A 253 0.28 -20.16 16.43
N GLU A 254 1.32 -20.72 17.04
CA GLU A 254 1.37 -20.89 18.50
C GLU A 254 1.30 -19.53 19.22
N ALA A 255 2.00 -18.51 18.72
CA ALA A 255 1.94 -17.16 19.29
C ALA A 255 0.53 -16.54 19.22
N CYS A 256 -0.28 -16.87 18.20
CA CYS A 256 -1.66 -16.40 18.06
C CYS A 256 -2.61 -16.88 19.18
N GLN A 257 -2.22 -17.88 19.98
CA GLN A 257 -3.02 -18.35 21.12
C GLN A 257 -3.07 -17.32 22.24
N THR A 258 -2.02 -16.51 22.40
CA THR A 258 -1.91 -15.51 23.46
C THR A 258 -1.83 -14.08 22.93
N ASP A 259 -1.64 -13.89 21.63
CA ASP A 259 -1.48 -12.59 20.99
C ASP A 259 -2.62 -12.33 19.99
N ASP A 260 -3.54 -11.45 20.39
CA ASP A 260 -4.67 -11.04 19.56
C ASP A 260 -4.28 -10.25 18.30
N GLU A 261 -3.12 -9.58 18.27
CA GLU A 261 -2.65 -8.88 17.07
C GLU A 261 -2.20 -9.90 16.01
N GLN A 262 -1.45 -10.92 16.44
CA GLN A 262 -1.06 -12.01 15.55
C GLN A 262 -2.27 -12.85 15.12
N ARG A 263 -3.22 -13.10 16.03
CA ARG A 263 -4.48 -13.78 15.70
C ARG A 263 -5.26 -13.08 14.59
N ARG A 264 -5.31 -11.74 14.61
CA ARG A 264 -5.93 -10.95 13.54
C ARG A 264 -5.27 -11.18 12.19
N LEU A 265 -3.94 -11.17 12.15
CA LEU A 265 -3.16 -11.43 10.93
C LEU A 265 -3.35 -12.87 10.43
N LEU A 266 -3.47 -13.85 11.33
CA LEU A 266 -3.74 -15.25 10.99
C LEU A 266 -5.12 -15.41 10.33
N ILE A 267 -6.17 -14.80 10.89
CA ILE A 267 -7.52 -14.83 10.30
C ILE A 267 -7.49 -14.22 8.90
N ALA A 268 -6.80 -13.09 8.72
CA ALA A 268 -6.64 -12.48 7.41
C ALA A 268 -5.85 -13.38 6.44
N ALA A 269 -4.82 -14.08 6.91
CA ALA A 269 -4.07 -15.02 6.09
C ALA A 269 -4.93 -16.17 5.57
N ILE A 270 -5.74 -16.77 6.43
CA ILE A 270 -6.66 -17.85 6.04
C ILE A 270 -7.69 -17.32 5.04
N THR A 271 -8.23 -16.14 5.31
CA THR A 271 -9.23 -15.49 4.44
C THR A 271 -8.64 -15.18 3.06
N ILE A 272 -7.42 -14.66 3.01
CA ILE A 272 -6.74 -14.34 1.76
C ILE A 272 -6.34 -15.61 1.00
N GLU A 273 -6.00 -16.70 1.68
CA GLU A 273 -5.79 -17.99 1.03
C GLU A 273 -7.06 -18.45 0.29
N ASP A 274 -8.24 -18.35 0.94
CA ASP A 274 -9.53 -18.65 0.30
C ASP A 274 -9.86 -17.68 -0.84
N ILE A 275 -9.64 -16.38 -0.67
CA ILE A 275 -9.80 -15.39 -1.75
C ILE A 275 -8.95 -15.77 -2.97
N ARG A 276 -7.66 -16.07 -2.76
CA ARG A 276 -6.74 -16.44 -3.84
C ARG A 276 -7.15 -17.73 -4.52
N LYS A 277 -7.62 -18.72 -3.75
CA LYS A 277 -8.21 -19.96 -4.28
C LYS A 277 -9.42 -19.68 -5.15
N ARG A 278 -10.39 -18.89 -4.67
CA ARG A 278 -11.61 -18.54 -5.45
C ARG A 278 -11.30 -17.73 -6.70
N ILE A 279 -10.31 -16.83 -6.65
CA ILE A 279 -9.82 -16.14 -7.85
C ILE A 279 -9.32 -17.16 -8.87
N HIS A 280 -8.49 -18.11 -8.43
CA HIS A 280 -7.96 -19.14 -9.31
C HIS A 280 -9.07 -20.03 -9.89
N GLU A 281 -10.01 -20.50 -9.08
CA GLU A 281 -11.13 -21.34 -9.53
C GLU A 281 -12.02 -20.62 -10.54
N ALA A 282 -12.30 -19.33 -10.34
CA ALA A 282 -13.17 -18.56 -11.22
C ALA A 282 -12.49 -18.06 -12.50
N THR A 283 -11.17 -17.82 -12.47
CA THR A 283 -10.48 -17.09 -13.55
C THR A 283 -9.31 -17.84 -14.18
N GLN A 284 -8.87 -18.93 -13.56
CA GLN A 284 -7.62 -19.67 -13.84
C GLN A 284 -6.34 -18.87 -13.57
N PHE A 285 -6.44 -17.66 -13.03
CA PHE A 285 -5.27 -16.83 -12.74
C PHE A 285 -4.74 -17.10 -11.33
N TYR A 286 -3.42 -17.14 -11.22
CA TYR A 286 -2.73 -17.15 -9.94
C TYR A 286 -2.40 -15.73 -9.47
N CYS A 287 -2.40 -15.54 -8.16
CA CYS A 287 -1.99 -14.30 -7.53
C CYS A 287 -1.15 -14.56 -6.29
N SER A 288 -0.40 -13.54 -5.92
CA SER A 288 0.33 -13.48 -4.66
C SER A 288 -0.31 -12.42 -3.77
N ALA A 289 -0.05 -12.49 -2.46
CA ALA A 289 -0.60 -11.51 -1.53
C ALA A 289 0.36 -11.10 -0.42
N GLY A 290 0.13 -9.93 0.15
CA GLY A 290 0.84 -9.44 1.32
C GLY A 290 -0.15 -8.95 2.37
N ILE A 291 0.17 -9.22 3.64
CA ILE A 291 -0.72 -8.97 4.78
C ILE A 291 0.07 -8.19 5.82
N GLY A 292 -0.39 -7.01 6.17
CA GLY A 292 0.23 -6.16 7.18
C GLY A 292 -0.78 -5.20 7.80
N ASN A 293 -0.28 -4.22 8.54
CA ASN A 293 -1.13 -3.28 9.28
C ASN A 293 -1.41 -1.97 8.51
N ASN A 294 -0.81 -1.80 7.34
CA ASN A 294 -1.02 -0.67 6.45
C ASN A 294 -0.71 -1.07 5.00
N LYS A 295 -1.11 -0.21 4.07
CA LYS A 295 -0.96 -0.45 2.62
C LYS A 295 0.50 -0.54 2.18
N MET A 296 1.39 0.26 2.77
CA MET A 296 2.82 0.20 2.45
C MET A 296 3.39 -1.18 2.78
N MET A 297 3.16 -1.67 4.00
CA MET A 297 3.66 -2.97 4.45
C MET A 297 3.03 -4.12 3.65
N ALA A 298 1.70 -4.11 3.45
CA ALA A 298 1.02 -5.11 2.64
C ALA A 298 1.59 -5.18 1.22
N LYS A 299 1.83 -4.03 0.57
CA LYS A 299 2.44 -3.99 -0.76
C LYS A 299 3.87 -4.50 -0.77
N LEU A 300 4.67 -4.09 0.21
CA LEU A 300 6.06 -4.50 0.31
C LEU A 300 6.19 -6.01 0.46
N VAL A 301 5.44 -6.62 1.40
CA VAL A 301 5.57 -8.06 1.64
C VAL A 301 4.90 -8.92 0.58
N CYS A 302 3.91 -8.39 -0.14
CA CYS A 302 3.31 -9.08 -1.30
C CYS A 302 4.33 -9.44 -2.39
N ALA A 303 5.41 -8.67 -2.53
CA ALA A 303 6.44 -8.91 -3.54
C ALA A 303 7.49 -9.95 -3.12
N ARG A 304 7.61 -10.29 -1.83
CA ARG A 304 8.77 -11.01 -1.27
C ARG A 304 8.87 -12.46 -1.73
N HIS A 305 7.76 -13.18 -1.73
CA HIS A 305 7.73 -14.63 -1.99
C HIS A 305 6.96 -14.99 -3.26
N LYS A 306 6.80 -14.05 -4.20
CA LYS A 306 6.16 -14.37 -5.48
C LYS A 306 6.95 -15.47 -6.23
N PRO A 307 6.29 -16.37 -6.98
CA PRO A 307 4.85 -16.38 -7.31
C PRO A 307 4.00 -17.32 -6.43
N ARG A 308 2.67 -17.14 -6.51
CA ARG A 308 1.64 -18.01 -5.91
C ARG A 308 1.76 -18.20 -4.40
N GLN A 309 2.38 -17.25 -3.70
CA GLN A 309 2.51 -17.28 -2.24
C GLN A 309 1.82 -16.07 -1.61
N GLN A 310 1.65 -16.12 -0.30
CA GLN A 310 1.29 -14.95 0.49
C GLN A 310 2.25 -14.74 1.65
N THR A 311 2.42 -13.49 2.06
CA THR A 311 3.37 -13.14 3.13
C THR A 311 2.70 -12.30 4.19
N ILE A 312 2.81 -12.73 5.45
CA ILE A 312 2.33 -12.04 6.63
C ILE A 312 3.49 -11.26 7.23
N VAL A 313 3.30 -9.99 7.59
CA VAL A 313 4.28 -9.24 8.41
C VAL A 313 3.70 -8.94 9.79
N PRO A 314 4.10 -9.71 10.82
CA PRO A 314 3.80 -9.37 12.20
C PRO A 314 4.40 -8.00 12.57
N TRP A 315 3.70 -7.27 13.44
CA TRP A 315 4.06 -5.90 13.81
C TRP A 315 5.49 -5.81 14.37
N GLN A 316 5.89 -6.79 15.18
CA GLN A 316 7.21 -6.85 15.80
C GLN A 316 8.36 -6.94 14.80
N TYR A 317 8.11 -7.36 13.55
CA TYR A 317 9.15 -7.49 12.50
C TYR A 317 9.12 -6.35 11.49
N THR A 318 8.16 -5.42 11.57
CA THR A 318 8.04 -4.32 10.61
C THR A 318 9.30 -3.46 10.52
N LYS A 319 9.95 -3.18 11.66
CA LYS A 319 11.21 -2.44 11.74
C LYS A 319 12.36 -3.22 11.10
N GLU A 320 12.48 -4.50 11.40
CA GLU A 320 13.48 -5.42 10.85
C GLU A 320 13.38 -5.48 9.32
N ILE A 321 12.15 -5.54 8.81
CA ILE A 321 11.89 -5.50 7.36
C ILE A 321 12.35 -4.16 6.76
N LEU A 322 11.99 -3.02 7.37
CA LEU A 322 12.36 -1.70 6.84
C LEU A 322 13.87 -1.41 6.91
N LYS A 323 14.59 -1.94 7.91
CA LYS A 323 16.06 -1.84 8.00
C LYS A 323 16.75 -2.34 6.74
N MET A 324 16.19 -3.36 6.09
CA MET A 324 16.76 -3.99 4.90
C MET A 324 16.01 -3.65 3.61
N THR A 325 15.00 -2.77 3.66
CA THR A 325 14.18 -2.42 2.50
C THR A 325 14.82 -1.26 1.73
N PRO A 326 15.28 -1.46 0.49
CA PRO A 326 15.77 -0.36 -0.35
C PRO A 326 14.70 0.72 -0.52
N ILE A 327 15.11 2.00 -0.53
CA ILE A 327 14.15 3.10 -0.67
C ILE A 327 13.31 2.98 -1.94
N GLY A 328 13.91 2.59 -3.07
CA GLY A 328 13.19 2.40 -4.34
C GLY A 328 12.07 1.35 -4.31
N ASP A 329 12.10 0.41 -3.35
CA ASP A 329 11.09 -0.65 -3.23
C ASP A 329 9.87 -0.19 -2.43
N VAL A 330 9.97 0.94 -1.72
CA VAL A 330 8.85 1.52 -0.97
C VAL A 330 7.87 2.17 -1.94
N ARG A 331 6.56 1.95 -1.73
CA ARG A 331 5.49 2.53 -2.54
C ARG A 331 5.63 4.06 -2.59
N GLY A 332 5.73 4.60 -3.81
CA GLY A 332 5.91 6.05 -4.04
C GLY A 332 7.36 6.50 -4.18
N PHE A 333 8.34 5.61 -3.92
CA PHE A 333 9.78 5.93 -3.97
C PHE A 333 10.54 5.27 -5.11
N GLY A 334 9.93 4.43 -5.95
CA GLY A 334 10.59 3.83 -7.12
C GLY A 334 10.96 4.78 -8.27
N GLY A 335 11.03 6.09 -8.04
CA GLY A 335 11.28 7.11 -9.06
C GLY A 335 12.10 8.29 -8.55
N LYS A 336 11.92 9.46 -9.15
CA LYS A 336 12.73 10.66 -8.87
C LYS A 336 12.78 11.04 -7.39
N LEU A 337 11.67 10.88 -6.66
CA LEU A 337 11.63 11.20 -5.23
C LEU A 337 12.53 10.27 -4.42
N GLY A 338 12.47 8.95 -4.62
CA GLY A 338 13.34 8.02 -3.91
C GLY A 338 14.81 8.23 -4.24
N ASN A 339 15.14 8.46 -5.53
CA ASN A 339 16.51 8.81 -5.93
C ASN A 339 16.99 10.06 -5.19
N ARG A 340 16.16 11.11 -5.12
CA ARG A 340 16.49 12.34 -4.40
C ARG A 340 16.67 12.10 -2.89
N ILE A 341 15.87 11.24 -2.27
CA ILE A 341 16.01 10.87 -0.85
C ILE A 341 17.35 10.16 -0.63
N GLN A 342 17.67 9.16 -1.46
CA GLN A 342 18.92 8.42 -1.37
C GLN A 342 20.14 9.32 -1.55
N GLU A 343 20.11 10.19 -2.56
CA GLU A 343 21.21 11.12 -2.87
C GLU A 343 21.39 12.20 -1.79
N LYS A 344 20.31 12.90 -1.40
CA LYS A 344 20.42 14.01 -0.43
C LYS A 344 20.74 13.56 0.99
N LEU A 345 20.16 12.45 1.43
CA LEU A 345 20.36 11.96 2.79
C LEU A 345 21.53 10.97 2.90
N ASN A 346 22.13 10.57 1.76
CA ASN A 346 23.16 9.55 1.69
C ASN A 346 22.76 8.24 2.38
N VAL A 347 21.57 7.74 2.02
CA VAL A 347 20.95 6.54 2.60
C VAL A 347 20.60 5.53 1.52
N LYS A 348 20.51 4.25 1.89
CA LYS A 348 20.16 3.17 0.97
C LYS A 348 18.84 2.52 1.33
N TYR A 349 18.58 2.33 2.62
CA TYR A 349 17.43 1.61 3.13
C TYR A 349 16.46 2.54 3.85
N MET A 350 15.19 2.12 3.92
CA MET A 350 14.15 2.89 4.62
C MET A 350 14.47 3.07 6.10
N GLY A 351 15.07 2.06 6.74
CA GLY A 351 15.50 2.14 8.13
C GLY A 351 16.61 3.17 8.40
N ASP A 352 17.46 3.46 7.41
CA ASP A 352 18.55 4.44 7.55
C ASP A 352 18.01 5.85 7.84
N ILE A 353 16.79 6.15 7.37
CA ILE A 353 16.11 7.43 7.62
C ILE A 353 15.98 7.68 9.13
N LEU A 354 15.88 6.63 9.97
CA LEU A 354 15.81 6.76 11.43
C LEU A 354 17.09 7.35 12.06
N SER A 355 18.24 7.18 11.40
CA SER A 355 19.54 7.67 11.89
C SER A 355 19.91 9.06 11.34
N VAL A 356 19.16 9.58 10.36
CA VAL A 356 19.37 10.94 9.82
C VAL A 356 19.10 11.98 10.91
N ASN A 357 19.91 13.03 10.99
CA ASN A 357 19.68 14.13 11.92
C ASN A 357 18.38 14.90 11.59
N ASP A 358 17.57 15.26 12.59
CA ASP A 358 16.27 15.92 12.37
C ASP A 358 16.41 17.28 11.65
N SER A 359 17.38 18.11 12.04
CA SER A 359 17.61 19.40 11.39
C SER A 359 17.94 19.23 9.91
N TRP A 360 18.78 18.24 9.59
CA TRP A 360 19.14 17.93 8.20
C TRP A 360 17.96 17.37 7.39
N LEU A 361 17.13 16.54 8.02
CA LEU A 361 15.94 15.99 7.36
C LEU A 361 14.91 17.09 7.05
N ILE A 362 14.69 18.01 8.00
CA ILE A 362 13.81 19.18 7.82
C ILE A 362 14.35 20.09 6.71
N GLU A 363 15.64 20.41 6.72
CA GLU A 363 16.26 21.26 5.70
C GLU A 363 16.19 20.61 4.30
N SER A 364 16.45 19.30 4.22
CA SER A 364 16.47 18.57 2.96
C SER A 364 15.07 18.34 2.37
N PHE A 365 14.06 18.16 3.24
CA PHE A 365 12.68 17.79 2.91
C PHE A 365 11.66 18.53 3.80
N PRO A 366 11.56 19.87 3.70
CA PRO A 366 10.76 20.68 4.65
C PRO A 366 9.29 20.28 4.67
N ASP A 367 8.71 19.88 3.53
CA ASP A 367 7.30 19.50 3.45
C ASP A 367 7.06 18.00 3.68
N GLN A 368 8.11 17.16 3.72
CA GLN A 368 7.96 15.70 3.77
C GLN A 368 8.66 15.04 4.96
N HIS A 369 9.42 15.77 5.78
CA HIS A 369 10.23 15.20 6.86
C HIS A 369 9.42 14.39 7.88
N GLU A 370 8.26 14.88 8.34
CA GLU A 370 7.40 14.16 9.29
C GLU A 370 6.88 12.85 8.68
N TRP A 371 6.45 12.91 7.43
CA TRP A 371 5.96 11.74 6.69
C TRP A 371 7.07 10.71 6.47
N LEU A 372 8.28 11.13 6.09
CA LEU A 372 9.43 10.24 5.94
C LEU A 372 9.79 9.55 7.26
N ARG A 373 9.78 10.28 8.38
CA ARG A 373 9.99 9.72 9.72
C ARG A 373 8.87 8.74 10.09
N ALA A 374 7.62 9.10 9.80
CA ALA A 374 6.47 8.25 10.11
C ALA A 374 6.54 6.91 9.34
N LEU A 375 6.84 6.97 8.04
CA LEU A 375 7.02 5.77 7.22
C LEU A 375 8.18 4.90 7.72
N ALA A 376 9.34 5.50 8.04
CA ALA A 376 10.50 4.77 8.56
C ALA A 376 10.21 4.10 9.92
N LYS A 377 9.31 4.69 10.71
CA LYS A 377 8.82 4.14 11.99
C LYS A 377 7.63 3.20 11.83
N THR A 378 7.20 2.89 10.60
CA THR A 378 6.04 2.01 10.26
C THR A 378 4.68 2.54 10.69
N PHE A 379 4.56 3.84 10.99
CA PHE A 379 3.27 4.43 11.32
C PHE A 379 2.35 4.43 10.09
N PRO A 380 1.06 4.12 10.27
CA PRO A 380 0.10 4.09 9.16
C PRO A 380 0.04 5.45 8.47
N ASP A 381 0.06 5.41 7.12
CA ASP A 381 -0.25 6.47 6.15
C ASP A 381 -0.41 7.89 6.74
N GLY A 382 0.70 8.48 7.19
CA GLY A 382 0.76 9.88 7.64
C GLY A 382 0.08 10.16 8.99
N VAL A 383 0.79 10.88 9.84
CA VAL A 383 0.19 11.61 10.96
C VAL A 383 0.36 13.10 10.64
N PRO A 384 -0.60 13.96 11.02
CA PRO A 384 -1.95 14.15 10.50
C PRO A 384 -2.00 14.84 9.12
#